data_AF-A0A9X8CIC0-F1
#
_entry.id   AF-A0A9X8CIC0-F1
#
_cell.length_a   1.000
_cell.length_b   1.000
_cell.length_c   1.000
_cell.angle_alpha   90.00
_cell.angle_beta   90.00
_cell.angle_gamma   90.00
#
_symmetry.space_group_name_H-M   'P 1'
#
loop_
_entity.id
_entity.type
_entity.pdbx_description
1 polymer ?
#
loop_
_entity_poly.entity_id
_entity_poly.type
_entity_poly.pdbx_seq_one_letter_code
_entity_poly.pdbx_strand_id
1 'polypeptide(L)' 'MDKLYIDSKGKNTVIELPKYGEVTLVIQDGKILRLETKTTQKLD' A
#
# COMPACT_ATOMS: atom_id res chain seq x y z
N MET A 1 -7.60 -0.88 -11.38
CA MET A 1 -7.23 -0.74 -9.96
C MET A 1 -5.72 -0.75 -9.93
N ASP A 2 -5.13 0.33 -9.42
CA ASP A 2 -3.69 0.49 -9.40
C ASP A 2 -3.09 -0.36 -8.27
N LYS A 3 -1.82 -0.73 -8.43
CA LYS A 3 -1.13 -1.64 -7.51
C LYS A 3 0.26 -1.11 -7.19
N LEU A 4 0.65 -1.21 -5.92
CA LEU A 4 2.01 -0.97 -5.45
C LEU A 4 2.72 -2.32 -5.30
N TYR A 5 3.86 -2.45 -5.96
CA TYR A 5 4.73 -3.63 -5.89
C TYR A 5 5.97 -3.30 -5.07
N ILE A 6 6.26 -4.14 -4.08
CA ILE A 6 7.44 -4.01 -3.23
C ILE A 6 8.23 -5.31 -3.37
N ASP A 7 9.38 -5.22 -4.04
CA ASP A 7 10.38 -6.29 -4.03
C ASP A 7 11.31 -6.08 -2.83
N SER A 8 11.40 -7.11 -1.98
CA SER A 8 12.37 -7.15 -0.90
C SER A 8 13.15 -8.45 -0.98
N LYS A 9 14.31 -8.39 -1.65
CA LYS A 9 15.23 -9.52 -1.85
C LYS A 9 14.53 -10.74 -2.46
N GLY A 10 13.72 -10.54 -3.50
CA GLY A 10 12.99 -11.61 -4.20
C GLY A 10 11.67 -12.00 -3.57
N LYS A 11 11.28 -11.39 -2.43
CA LYS A 11 9.92 -11.50 -1.92
C LYS A 11 9.09 -10.32 -2.41
N ASN A 12 8.17 -10.61 -3.33
CA ASN A 12 7.23 -9.63 -3.86
C ASN A 12 6.01 -9.51 -2.94
N THR A 13 5.77 -8.30 -2.45
CA THR A 13 4.51 -7.92 -1.82
C THR A 13 3.72 -7.03 -2.78
N VAL A 14 2.44 -7.35 -2.95
CA VAL A 14 1.53 -6.59 -3.80
C VAL A 14 0.46 -5.97 -2.93
N ILE A 15 0.30 -4.65 -3.05
CA ILE A 15 -0.69 -3.88 -2.30
C ILE A 15 -1.64 -3.25 -3.31
N GLU A 16 -2.93 -3.52 -3.14
CA GLU A 16 -3.96 -2.94 -3.99
C GLU A 16 -4.29 -1.53 -3.51
N LEU A 17 -4.22 -0.56 -4.42
CA LEU A 17 -4.50 0.83 -4.10
C LEU A 17 -6.01 1.09 -4.18
N PRO A 18 -6.59 1.78 -3.19
CA PRO A 18 -7.99 2.18 -3.27
C PRO A 18 -8.16 3.20 -4.40
N LYS A 19 -9.35 3.22 -4.99
CA LYS A 19 -9.68 4.19 -6.06
C LYS A 19 -9.61 5.64 -5.58
N TYR A 20 -10.00 5.89 -4.33
CA TYR A 20 -9.85 7.17 -3.63
C TYR A 20 -9.51 6.90 -2.17
N GLY A 21 -8.63 7.73 -1.62
CA GLY A 21 -8.19 7.63 -0.24
C GLY A 21 -6.68 7.60 -0.12
N GLU A 22 -6.20 7.08 1.01
CA GLU A 22 -4.80 7.08 1.39
C GLU A 22 -4.35 5.67 1.79
N VAL A 23 -3.11 5.35 1.46
CA VAL A 23 -2.43 4.14 1.91
C VAL A 23 -1.15 4.56 2.64
N THR A 24 -1.04 4.18 3.91
CA THR A 24 0.14 4.45 4.74
C THR A 24 0.93 3.16 4.92
N LEU A 25 2.19 3.17 4.48
CA LEU A 25 3.16 2.10 4.75
C LEU A 25 4.21 2.55 5.74
N VAL A 26 4.54 1.67 6.68
CA VAL A 26 5.73 1.80 7.52
C VAL A 26 6.65 0.61 7.23
N ILE A 27 7.85 0.90 6.71
CA ILE A 27 8.87 -0.10 6.38
C ILE A 27 10.07 0.10 7.31
N GLN A 28 10.49 -0.97 7.97
CA GLN A 28 11.68 -1.00 8.82
C GLN A 28 12.47 -2.28 8.53
N ASP A 29 13.79 -2.17 8.41
CA ASP A 29 14.70 -3.30 8.12
C ASP A 29 14.28 -4.14 6.89
N GLY A 30 13.75 -3.46 5.86
CA GLY A 30 13.28 -4.10 4.63
C GLY A 30 11.99 -4.93 4.77
N LYS A 31 11.30 -4.83 5.92
CA LYS A 31 10.03 -5.49 6.20
C LYS A 31 8.92 -4.46 6.38
N ILE A 32 7.73 -4.80 5.93
CA ILE A 32 6.52 -3.99 6.15
C ILE A 32 6.06 -4.24 7.58
N LEU A 33 6.08 -3.21 8.41
CA LEU A 33 5.60 -3.26 9.79
C LEU A 33 4.13 -2.88 9.92
N ARG A 34 3.69 -1.92 9.10
CA ARG A 34 2.31 -1.44 9.12
C ARG A 34 1.86 -1.13 7.70
N LEU A 35 0.64 -1.55 7.42
CA LEU A 35 -0.13 -1.20 6.24
C LEU A 35 -1.50 -0.74 6.71
N GLU A 36 -1.82 0.53 6.47
CA GLU A 36 -3.15 1.08 6.67
C GLU A 36 -3.70 1.60 5.37
N THR A 37 -4.99 1.36 5.14
CA THR A 37 -5.72 1.87 3.98
C THR A 37 -6.95 2.59 4.49
N LYS A 38 -7.06 3.88 4.16
CA LYS A 38 -8.20 4.71 4.46
C LYS A 38 -8.88 5.06 3.15
N THR A 39 -10.04 4.46 2.90
CA THR A 39 -10.83 4.77 1.71
C THR A 39 -11.60 6.06 1.92
N THR A 40 -11.62 6.90 0.89
CA THR A 40 -12.50 8.07 0.85
C THR A 40 -13.47 7.94 -0.32
N GLN A 41 -14.50 8.77 -0.31
CA GLN A 41 -15.40 8.88 -1.45
C GLN A 41 -14.91 10.02 -2.35
N LYS A 42 -15.18 9.89 -3.65
CA LYS A 42 -15.04 11.01 -4.56
C LYS A 42 -15.95 12.13 -4.04
N LEU A 43 -15.40 13.33 -3.81
CA LEU A 43 -16.25 14.50 -3.68
C LEU A 43 -16.89 14.72 -5.06
N ASP A 44 -18.21 14.61 -5.12
CA ASP A 44 -19.00 14.95 -6.31
C ASP A 44 -19.00 16.47 -6.53
#